data_AF-R6U6Y7-F1
#
_entry.id   AF-R6U6Y7-F1
#
_cell.length_a   1.000
_cell.length_b   1.000
_cell.length_c   1.000
_cell.angle_alpha   90.00
_cell.angle_beta   90.00
_cell.angle_gamma   90.00
#
_symmetry.space_group_name_H-M   'P 1'
#
loop_
_entity.id
_entity.type
_entity.pdbx_description
1 polymer ?
#
loop_
_entity_poly.entity_id
_entity_poly.type
_entity_poly.pdbx_seq_one_letter_code
_entity_poly.pdbx_strand_id
1 'polypeptide(L)'
;MTSKIFYKSKKGFTVVELVVVIAILAILAAIAIPVVNSILNSAAKNAAVANAQTIEYAVRTAQAEYINKTADNYPGIKKGIKPSLSDVIKENSIEAALEYKTVFGEKFVPVWDKTSDSCILLVSDGHGGHLLRDINGSTLPPAMSYNLCQISTESDGGYVVGKYDIISWQNNYSKSAL
;
A
#
# COMPACT_ATOMS: atom_id res chain seq x y z
N MET A 1 -52.67 33.53 44.55
CA MET A 1 -51.79 32.36 44.34
C MET A 1 -50.57 32.84 43.57
N THR A 2 -49.50 33.25 44.26
CA THR A 2 -48.29 33.82 43.64
C THR A 2 -47.25 32.70 43.48
N SER A 3 -46.99 32.29 42.24
CA SER A 3 -45.98 31.29 41.91
C SER A 3 -44.58 31.89 42.07
N LYS A 4 -43.83 31.41 43.07
CA LYS A 4 -42.39 31.70 43.19
C LYS A 4 -41.64 30.94 42.09
N ILE A 5 -41.09 31.66 41.12
CA ILE A 5 -40.21 31.10 40.08
C ILE A 5 -38.83 30.86 40.71
N PHE A 6 -38.45 29.59 40.88
CA PHE A 6 -37.12 29.19 41.35
C PHE A 6 -36.09 29.36 40.21
N TYR A 7 -35.24 30.39 40.29
CA TYR A 7 -34.05 30.49 39.43
C TYR A 7 -33.03 29.42 39.85
N LYS A 8 -32.92 28.36 39.05
CA LYS A 8 -31.90 27.32 39.23
C LYS A 8 -30.57 27.85 38.71
N SER A 9 -29.62 28.13 39.61
CA SER A 9 -28.27 28.57 39.24
C SER A 9 -27.58 27.50 38.40
N LYS A 10 -27.31 27.78 37.14
CA LYS A 10 -26.41 26.95 36.33
C LYS A 10 -24.99 27.25 36.81
N LYS A 11 -24.35 26.28 37.48
CA LYS A 11 -22.91 26.35 37.75
C LYS A 11 -22.21 26.27 36.39
N GLY A 12 -21.73 27.41 35.90
CA GLY A 12 -20.91 27.49 34.69
C GLY A 12 -19.53 26.91 34.98
N PHE A 13 -18.99 26.17 34.02
CA PHE A 13 -17.60 25.72 34.03
C PHE A 13 -16.69 26.95 34.11
N THR A 14 -15.72 26.94 35.01
CA THR A 14 -14.76 28.04 35.12
C THR A 14 -13.77 27.98 33.95
N VAL A 15 -13.30 29.13 33.50
CA VAL A 15 -12.28 29.20 32.43
C VAL A 15 -11.00 28.49 32.86
N VAL A 16 -10.68 28.49 34.16
CA VAL A 16 -9.51 27.83 34.73
C VAL A 16 -9.57 26.31 34.53
N GLU A 17 -10.72 25.69 34.75
CA GLU A 17 -10.91 24.25 34.53
C GLU A 17 -10.68 23.87 33.07
N LEU A 18 -11.06 24.73 32.12
CA LEU A 18 -10.82 24.49 30.70
C LEU A 18 -9.33 24.63 30.33
N VAL A 19 -8.64 25.62 30.89
CA VAL A 19 -7.22 25.89 30.61
C VAL A 19 -6.31 24.75 31.10
N VAL A 20 -6.58 24.18 32.28
CA VAL A 20 -5.80 23.04 32.79
C VAL A 20 -6.00 21.80 31.92
N VAL A 21 -7.22 21.56 31.43
CA VAL A 21 -7.50 20.41 30.56
C VAL A 21 -6.76 20.50 29.23
N ILE A 22 -6.81 21.65 28.55
CA ILE A 22 -6.07 21.82 27.29
C ILE A 22 -4.55 21.76 27.50
N ALA A 23 -4.04 22.20 28.66
CA ALA A 23 -2.63 22.09 29.00
C ALA A 23 -2.18 20.62 29.12
N ILE A 24 -2.96 19.78 29.79
CA ILE A 24 -2.68 18.34 29.87
C ILE A 24 -2.82 17.66 28.51
N LEU A 25 -3.87 17.99 27.73
CA LEU A 25 -4.05 17.45 26.36
C LEU A 25 -2.89 17.83 25.44
N ALA A 26 -2.33 19.04 25.56
CA ALA A 26 -1.18 19.46 24.77
C ALA A 26 0.07 18.62 25.07
N ILE A 27 0.33 18.31 26.35
CA ILE A 27 1.45 17.45 26.75
C ILE A 27 1.26 16.02 26.21
N LEU A 28 0.05 15.47 26.32
CA LEU A 28 -0.26 14.14 25.80
C LEU A 28 -0.14 14.09 24.27
N ALA A 29 -0.66 15.10 23.56
CA ALA A 29 -0.56 15.20 22.11
C ALA A 29 0.88 15.29 21.62
N ALA A 30 1.74 16.04 22.33
CA ALA A 30 3.15 16.21 21.96
C ALA A 30 3.91 14.87 21.90
N ILE A 31 3.62 13.93 22.80
CA ILE A 31 4.24 12.60 22.82
C ILE A 31 3.50 11.63 21.89
N ALA A 32 2.18 11.72 21.83
CA ALA A 32 1.36 10.79 21.05
C ALA A 32 1.59 10.92 19.53
N ILE A 33 1.69 12.15 19.01
CA ILE A 33 1.83 12.40 17.57
C ILE A 33 3.04 11.66 16.95
N PRO A 34 4.29 11.82 17.44
CA PRO A 34 5.44 11.14 16.83
C PRO A 34 5.35 9.61 16.93
N VAL A 35 4.84 9.08 18.05
CA VAL A 35 4.67 7.64 18.25
C VAL A 35 3.66 7.06 17.27
N VAL A 36 2.50 7.70 17.14
CA VAL A 36 1.45 7.27 16.20
C VAL A 36 1.96 7.36 14.77
N ASN A 37 2.71 8.41 14.40
CA ASN A 37 3.30 8.54 13.06
C ASN A 37 4.25 7.39 12.73
N SER A 38 5.12 6.99 13.67
CA SER A 38 6.04 5.86 13.49
C SER A 38 5.30 4.52 13.34
N ILE A 39 4.23 4.32 14.14
CA ILE A 39 3.39 3.11 14.08
C ILE A 39 2.68 3.04 12.73
N LEU A 40 2.07 4.15 12.29
CA LEU A 40 1.38 4.24 11.01
C LEU A 40 2.32 3.96 9.84
N ASN A 41 3.55 4.49 9.87
CA ASN A 41 4.52 4.22 8.81
C ASN A 41 4.92 2.73 8.76
N SER A 42 5.21 2.15 9.92
CA SER A 42 5.54 0.72 10.01
C SER A 42 4.39 -0.18 9.56
N ALA A 43 3.15 0.17 9.95
CA ALA A 43 1.95 -0.53 9.53
C ALA A 43 1.69 -0.41 8.02
N ALA A 44 1.98 0.75 7.43
CA ALA A 44 1.91 0.96 5.98
C ALA A 44 2.87 0.05 5.23
N LYS A 45 4.14 0.05 5.66
CA LYS A 45 5.19 -0.80 5.09
C LYS A 45 4.82 -2.27 5.21
N ASN A 46 4.41 -2.72 6.39
CA ASN A 46 4.04 -4.12 6.61
C ASN A 46 2.83 -4.54 5.78
N ALA A 47 1.84 -3.68 5.62
CA ALA A 47 0.70 -3.97 4.76
C ALA A 47 1.09 -4.05 3.27
N ALA A 48 1.95 -3.14 2.80
CA ALA A 48 2.46 -3.20 1.42
C ALA A 48 3.25 -4.49 1.18
N VAL A 49 4.07 -4.89 2.14
CA VAL A 49 4.78 -6.18 2.14
C VAL A 49 3.80 -7.36 2.10
N ALA A 50 2.78 -7.38 2.95
CA ALA A 50 1.78 -8.45 2.96
C ALA A 50 1.01 -8.56 1.63
N ASN A 51 0.67 -7.42 1.02
CA ASN A 51 0.04 -7.40 -0.30
C ASN A 51 0.97 -7.98 -1.37
N ALA A 52 2.25 -7.58 -1.38
CA ALA A 52 3.24 -8.11 -2.32
C ALA A 52 3.47 -9.62 -2.13
N GLN A 53 3.52 -10.11 -0.89
CA GLN A 53 3.60 -11.53 -0.57
C GLN A 53 2.38 -12.32 -1.06
N THR A 54 1.19 -11.72 -0.97
CA THR A 54 -0.06 -12.33 -1.46
C THR A 54 -0.01 -12.51 -2.98
N ILE A 55 0.45 -11.48 -3.70
CA ILE A 55 0.64 -11.54 -5.15
C ILE A 55 1.67 -12.62 -5.51
N GLU A 56 2.82 -12.64 -4.84
CA GLU A 56 3.85 -13.63 -5.09
C GLU A 56 3.38 -15.05 -4.85
N TYR A 57 2.65 -15.29 -3.76
CA TYR A 57 2.09 -16.60 -3.44
C TYR A 57 1.11 -17.07 -4.51
N ALA A 58 0.21 -16.19 -4.98
CA ALA A 58 -0.75 -16.52 -6.03
C ALA A 58 -0.03 -16.91 -7.33
N VAL A 59 0.99 -16.15 -7.74
CA VAL A 59 1.76 -16.44 -8.96
C VAL A 59 2.56 -17.73 -8.84
N ARG A 60 3.22 -17.97 -7.71
CA ARG A 60 3.96 -19.21 -7.46
C ARG A 60 3.05 -20.42 -7.48
N THR A 61 1.85 -20.31 -6.90
CA THR A 61 0.83 -21.37 -6.92
C THR A 61 0.39 -21.64 -8.35
N ALA A 62 0.05 -20.61 -9.12
CA ALA A 62 -0.33 -20.74 -10.53
C ALA A 62 0.79 -21.38 -11.38
N GLN A 63 2.04 -21.02 -11.12
CA GLN A 63 3.20 -21.60 -11.79
C GLN A 63 3.43 -23.07 -11.41
N ALA A 64 3.20 -23.45 -10.15
CA ALA A 64 3.29 -24.84 -9.72
C ALA A 64 2.21 -25.71 -10.39
N GLU A 65 0.97 -25.22 -10.49
CA GLU A 65 -0.11 -25.92 -11.20
C GLU A 65 0.16 -26.03 -12.70
N TYR A 66 0.79 -25.02 -13.30
CA TYR A 66 1.28 -25.08 -14.68
C TYR A 66 2.30 -26.22 -14.86
N ILE A 67 3.29 -26.34 -13.97
CA ILE A 67 4.31 -27.41 -14.03
C ILE A 67 3.64 -28.78 -13.91
N ASN A 68 2.66 -28.91 -13.01
CA ASN A 68 1.92 -30.15 -12.80
C ASN A 68 0.87 -30.44 -13.89
N LYS A 69 0.63 -29.51 -14.82
CA LYS A 69 -0.39 -29.61 -15.90
C LYS A 69 -1.82 -29.79 -15.36
N THR A 70 -2.09 -29.29 -14.15
CA THR A 70 -3.36 -29.41 -13.42
C THR A 70 -4.00 -28.02 -13.24
N ALA A 71 -4.00 -27.19 -14.29
CA ALA A 71 -4.47 -25.79 -14.24
C ALA A 71 -6.00 -25.63 -14.05
N ASP A 72 -6.63 -26.54 -13.30
CA ASP A 72 -8.07 -26.61 -13.07
C ASP A 72 -8.58 -25.40 -12.26
N ASN A 73 -7.71 -24.77 -11.46
CA ASN A 73 -8.02 -23.54 -10.72
C ASN A 73 -7.85 -22.26 -11.55
N TYR A 74 -7.40 -22.35 -12.81
CA TYR A 74 -7.21 -21.21 -13.73
C TYR A 74 -7.91 -21.46 -15.07
N PRO A 75 -9.26 -21.48 -15.10
CA PRO A 75 -10.07 -21.88 -16.26
C PRO A 75 -9.85 -21.03 -17.52
N GLY A 76 -9.33 -19.81 -17.40
CA GLY A 76 -8.99 -18.94 -18.53
C GLY A 76 -7.67 -19.29 -19.25
N ILE A 77 -6.88 -20.22 -18.72
CA ILE A 77 -5.50 -20.44 -19.14
C ILE A 77 -5.37 -21.80 -19.84
N LYS A 78 -4.88 -21.78 -21.09
CA LYS A 78 -4.65 -23.02 -21.84
C LYS A 78 -3.59 -23.86 -21.14
N LYS A 79 -3.91 -25.13 -20.87
CA LYS A 79 -2.99 -26.14 -20.32
C LYS A 79 -1.66 -26.12 -21.10
N GLY A 80 -0.55 -25.89 -20.39
CA GLY A 80 0.77 -25.81 -21.01
C GLY A 80 1.22 -24.42 -21.47
N ILE A 81 0.51 -23.34 -21.09
CA ILE A 81 0.97 -21.95 -21.19
C ILE A 81 1.21 -21.38 -19.78
N LYS A 82 2.34 -20.71 -19.53
CA LYS A 82 2.61 -20.02 -18.24
C LYS A 82 1.53 -18.97 -18.02
N PRO A 83 0.85 -18.96 -16.86
CA PRO A 83 -0.19 -17.99 -16.57
C PRO A 83 0.36 -16.56 -16.60
N SER A 84 -0.34 -15.63 -17.24
CA SER A 84 0.05 -14.23 -17.21
C SER A 84 -0.29 -13.64 -15.83
N LEU A 85 0.49 -12.65 -15.38
CA LEU A 85 0.28 -12.01 -14.08
C LEU A 85 -1.14 -11.40 -13.97
N SER A 86 -1.70 -10.90 -15.07
CA SER A 86 -3.09 -10.39 -15.11
C SER A 86 -4.13 -11.48 -14.91
N ASP A 87 -3.91 -12.70 -15.43
CA ASP A 87 -4.87 -13.80 -15.26
C ASP A 87 -4.85 -14.32 -13.83
N VAL A 88 -3.66 -14.43 -13.24
CA VAL A 88 -3.50 -14.86 -11.84
C VAL A 88 -4.23 -13.91 -10.90
N ILE A 89 -4.16 -12.61 -11.16
CA ILE A 89 -4.76 -11.59 -10.28
C ILE A 89 -6.29 -11.63 -10.36
N LYS A 90 -6.83 -11.74 -11.58
CA LYS A 90 -8.28 -11.88 -11.82
C LYS A 90 -8.83 -13.11 -11.12
N GLU A 91 -8.21 -14.26 -11.36
CA GLU A 91 -8.72 -15.54 -10.87
C GLU A 91 -8.68 -15.64 -9.34
N ASN A 92 -7.64 -15.07 -8.72
CA ASN A 92 -7.52 -15.04 -7.27
C ASN A 92 -8.25 -13.85 -6.62
N SER A 93 -8.88 -12.97 -7.39
CA SER A 93 -9.53 -11.74 -6.89
C SER A 93 -8.61 -10.88 -5.99
N ILE A 94 -7.32 -10.80 -6.32
CA ILE A 94 -6.29 -10.08 -5.53
C ILE A 94 -6.01 -8.68 -6.06
N GLU A 95 -7.00 -8.06 -6.70
CA GLU A 95 -6.92 -6.73 -7.32
C GLU A 95 -6.55 -5.64 -6.32
N ALA A 96 -7.13 -5.68 -5.13
CA ALA A 96 -6.86 -4.73 -4.06
C ALA A 96 -5.39 -4.77 -3.59
N ALA A 97 -4.69 -5.90 -3.80
CA ALA A 97 -3.28 -6.01 -3.45
C ALA A 97 -2.37 -5.23 -4.42
N LEU A 98 -2.86 -4.87 -5.61
CA LEU A 98 -2.13 -4.06 -6.59
C LEU A 98 -2.18 -2.56 -6.30
N GLU A 99 -3.11 -2.13 -5.45
CA GLU A 99 -3.24 -0.72 -5.12
C GLU A 99 -1.98 -0.22 -4.43
N TYR A 100 -1.54 0.98 -4.84
CA TYR A 100 -0.44 1.63 -4.17
C TYR A 100 -0.90 2.09 -2.79
N LYS A 101 -0.03 1.95 -1.80
CA LYS A 101 -0.29 2.47 -0.46
C LYS A 101 0.50 3.76 -0.26
N THR A 102 -0.17 4.84 0.12
CA THR A 102 0.48 6.13 0.42
C THR A 102 0.39 6.43 1.89
N VAL A 103 1.52 6.68 2.54
CA VAL A 103 1.59 7.09 3.95
C VAL A 103 2.66 8.16 4.12
N PHE A 104 2.26 9.32 4.66
CA PHE A 104 3.13 10.49 4.89
C PHE A 104 4.00 10.92 3.68
N GLY A 105 3.48 10.78 2.46
CA GLY A 105 4.21 11.12 1.23
C GLY A 105 5.08 9.99 0.68
N GLU A 106 5.29 8.92 1.45
CA GLU A 106 5.89 7.68 0.94
C GLU A 106 4.83 6.86 0.21
N LYS A 107 5.16 6.42 -1.01
CA LYS A 107 4.27 5.62 -1.86
C LYS A 107 4.88 4.24 -2.07
N PHE A 108 4.16 3.21 -1.70
CA PHE A 108 4.51 1.81 -1.88
C PHE A 108 3.73 1.25 -3.06
N VAL A 109 4.41 0.89 -4.14
CA VAL A 109 3.80 0.32 -5.35
C VAL A 109 4.30 -1.10 -5.53
N PRO A 110 3.41 -2.12 -5.52
CA PRO A 110 3.78 -3.47 -5.88
C PRO A 110 4.04 -3.55 -7.39
N VAL A 111 5.19 -4.10 -7.76
CA VAL A 111 5.55 -4.38 -9.15
C VAL A 111 6.13 -5.77 -9.27
N TRP A 112 6.01 -6.35 -10.46
CA TRP A 112 6.56 -7.66 -10.77
C TRP A 112 7.85 -7.51 -11.54
N ASP A 113 8.93 -8.15 -11.08
CA ASP A 113 10.14 -8.27 -11.89
C ASP A 113 10.07 -9.52 -12.75
N LYS A 114 10.08 -9.33 -14.08
CA LYS A 114 10.13 -10.44 -15.05
C LYS A 114 11.47 -11.16 -15.06
N THR A 115 12.54 -10.52 -14.59
CA THR A 115 13.89 -11.10 -14.57
C THR A 115 14.02 -12.13 -13.45
N SER A 116 13.65 -11.76 -12.22
CA SER A 116 13.69 -12.66 -11.06
C SER A 116 12.41 -13.46 -10.83
N ASP A 117 11.35 -13.19 -11.59
CA ASP A 117 10.03 -13.82 -11.45
C ASP A 117 9.48 -13.69 -10.02
N SER A 118 9.63 -12.50 -9.45
CA SER A 118 9.26 -12.19 -8.06
C SER A 118 8.56 -10.83 -7.96
N CYS A 119 7.73 -10.69 -6.93
CA CYS A 119 7.15 -9.40 -6.59
C CYS A 119 8.20 -8.55 -5.87
N ILE A 120 8.21 -7.25 -6.14
CA ILE A 120 9.04 -6.27 -5.45
C ILE A 120 8.20 -5.02 -5.18
N LEU A 121 8.64 -4.24 -4.19
CA LEU A 121 8.03 -2.98 -3.80
C LEU A 121 8.88 -1.82 -4.29
N LEU A 122 8.28 -0.92 -5.06
CA LEU A 122 8.84 0.40 -5.31
C LEU A 122 8.38 1.32 -4.19
N VAL A 123 9.33 1.91 -3.48
CA VAL A 123 9.07 2.87 -2.41
C VAL A 123 9.56 4.24 -2.85
N SER A 124 8.65 5.19 -2.99
CA SER A 124 9.00 6.62 -3.09
C SER A 124 9.28 7.15 -1.69
N ASP A 125 10.39 7.87 -1.50
CA ASP A 125 10.76 8.51 -0.22
C ASP A 125 10.09 9.88 -0.01
N GLY A 126 9.19 10.28 -0.91
CA GLY A 126 8.51 11.58 -0.86
C GLY A 126 9.40 12.78 -1.22
N HIS A 127 10.70 12.56 -1.45
CA HIS A 127 11.70 13.58 -1.80
C HIS A 127 12.20 13.42 -3.25
N GLY A 128 11.53 12.56 -4.04
CA GLY A 128 11.87 12.26 -5.44
C GLY A 128 12.85 11.10 -5.60
N GLY A 129 13.30 10.49 -4.51
CA GLY A 129 14.06 9.26 -4.52
C GLY A 129 13.14 8.04 -4.56
N HIS A 130 13.65 6.97 -5.18
CA HIS A 130 12.95 5.70 -5.27
C HIS A 130 13.88 4.57 -4.84
N LEU A 131 13.37 3.71 -3.97
CA LEU A 131 14.06 2.54 -3.49
C LEU A 131 13.27 1.30 -3.88
N LEU A 132 13.98 0.28 -4.34
CA LEU A 132 13.42 -1.04 -4.56
C LEU A 132 13.52 -1.80 -3.26
N ARG A 133 12.47 -2.50 -2.86
CA ARG A 133 12.48 -3.41 -1.73
C ARG A 133 11.93 -4.78 -2.15
N ASP A 134 12.47 -5.84 -1.57
CA ASP A 134 11.90 -7.17 -1.74
C ASP A 134 10.61 -7.34 -0.91
N ILE A 135 9.97 -8.50 -1.05
CA ILE A 135 8.82 -8.92 -0.22
C ILE A 135 9.15 -9.16 1.26
N ASN A 136 10.39 -8.98 1.69
CA ASN A 136 10.80 -8.99 3.09
C ASN A 136 11.09 -7.56 3.59
N GLY A 137 10.95 -6.54 2.72
CA GLY A 137 11.20 -5.14 3.03
C GLY A 137 12.68 -4.72 2.99
N SER A 138 13.57 -5.60 2.52
CA SER A 138 15.01 -5.36 2.33
C SER A 138 15.22 -4.53 1.06
N THR A 139 16.08 -3.51 1.12
CA THR A 139 16.38 -2.68 -0.05
C THR A 139 17.23 -3.44 -1.05
N LEU A 140 16.78 -3.47 -2.30
CA LEU A 140 17.50 -4.10 -3.41
C LEU A 140 18.59 -3.15 -3.97
N PRO A 141 19.70 -3.70 -4.49
CA PRO A 141 20.81 -2.90 -4.97
C PRO A 141 20.46 -2.10 -6.24
N PRO A 142 20.87 -0.82 -6.36
CA PRO A 142 20.50 0.04 -7.48
C PRO A 142 21.22 -0.29 -8.80
N ALA A 143 22.27 -1.12 -8.79
CA ALA A 143 23.12 -1.40 -9.96
C ALA A 143 22.64 -2.59 -10.82
N MET A 144 21.55 -3.26 -10.45
CA MET A 144 21.01 -4.38 -11.23
C MET A 144 19.98 -3.86 -12.25
N SER A 145 19.92 -4.51 -13.43
CA SER A 145 18.87 -4.24 -14.41
C SER A 145 17.61 -5.04 -14.06
N TYR A 146 16.52 -4.34 -13.77
CA TYR A 146 15.23 -4.95 -13.44
C TYR A 146 14.23 -4.73 -14.57
N ASN A 147 13.39 -5.73 -14.84
CA ASN A 147 12.37 -5.64 -15.88
C ASN A 147 11.01 -5.57 -15.21
N LEU A 148 10.67 -4.35 -14.78
CA LEU A 148 9.52 -4.11 -13.93
C LEU A 148 8.24 -4.05 -14.74
N CYS A 149 7.23 -4.73 -14.24
CA CYS A 149 5.90 -4.76 -14.78
C CYS A 149 4.90 -4.42 -13.68
N GLN A 150 4.17 -3.32 -13.87
CA GLN A 150 3.04 -2.99 -13.01
C GLN A 150 1.76 -3.40 -13.72
N ILE A 151 0.82 -3.92 -12.95
CA ILE A 151 -0.54 -4.12 -13.41
C ILE A 151 -1.41 -3.03 -12.82
N SER A 152 -2.13 -2.31 -13.67
CA SER A 152 -3.19 -1.40 -13.27
C SER A 152 -4.52 -1.87 -13.84
N THR A 153 -5.56 -1.74 -13.04
CA THR A 153 -6.95 -1.91 -13.46
C THR A 153 -7.38 -0.69 -14.29
N GLU A 154 -7.92 -0.94 -15.47
CA GLU A 154 -8.57 0.07 -16.31
C GLU A 154 -10.02 0.28 -15.87
N SER A 155 -10.62 1.40 -16.25
CA SER A 155 -12.03 1.74 -15.95
C SER A 155 -13.03 0.67 -16.38
N ASP A 156 -12.65 -0.14 -17.36
CA ASP A 156 -13.50 -1.14 -17.98
C ASP A 156 -13.31 -2.54 -17.34
N GLY A 157 -12.57 -2.63 -16.23
CA GLY A 157 -12.15 -3.91 -15.61
C GLY A 157 -11.03 -4.63 -16.39
N GLY A 158 -10.46 -3.94 -17.39
CA GLY A 158 -9.25 -4.37 -18.09
C GLY A 158 -8.02 -4.29 -17.21
N TYR A 159 -6.95 -5.00 -17.58
CA TYR A 159 -5.69 -4.98 -16.84
C TYR A 159 -4.58 -4.73 -17.83
N VAL A 160 -3.79 -3.68 -17.61
CA VAL A 160 -2.64 -3.36 -18.47
C VAL A 160 -1.34 -3.62 -17.74
N VAL A 161 -0.43 -4.30 -18.44
CA VAL A 161 0.92 -4.58 -17.97
C VAL A 161 1.85 -3.50 -18.54
N GLY A 162 2.15 -2.47 -17.75
CA GLY A 162 3.14 -1.46 -18.12
C GLY A 162 4.54 -1.97 -17.86
N LYS A 163 5.40 -2.02 -18.89
CA LYS A 163 6.82 -2.40 -18.75
C LYS A 163 7.65 -1.13 -18.55
N TYR A 164 8.43 -1.08 -17.47
CA TYR A 164 9.30 0.05 -17.19
C TYR A 164 10.69 -0.41 -16.75
N ASP A 165 11.73 0.29 -17.22
CA ASP A 165 13.01 0.35 -16.50
C ASP A 165 12.80 1.28 -15.29
N ILE A 166 13.53 1.06 -14.20
CA ILE A 166 13.54 1.92 -13.01
C ILE A 166 13.72 3.37 -13.41
N ILE A 167 14.69 3.66 -14.27
CA ILE A 167 14.99 5.03 -14.72
C ILE A 167 13.81 5.62 -15.50
N SER A 168 13.18 4.83 -16.39
CA SER A 168 12.02 5.28 -17.17
C SER A 168 10.79 5.53 -16.29
N TRP A 169 10.59 4.70 -15.26
CA TRP A 169 9.51 4.83 -14.29
C TRP A 169 9.72 6.07 -13.41
N GLN A 170 10.91 6.26 -12.82
CA GLN A 170 11.23 7.46 -12.04
C GLN A 170 10.90 8.76 -12.81
N ASN A 171 11.27 8.80 -14.10
CA ASN A 171 10.99 9.94 -14.98
C ASN A 171 9.51 10.10 -15.35
N ASN A 172 8.73 9.01 -15.45
CA ASN A 172 7.31 9.08 -15.75
C ASN A 172 6.49 9.49 -14.51
N TYR A 173 6.94 9.09 -13.32
CA TYR A 173 6.29 9.43 -12.05
C TYR A 173 6.49 10.89 -11.67
N SER A 174 7.68 11.46 -11.93
CA SER A 174 7.91 12.90 -11.75
C SER A 174 6.95 13.76 -12.57
N LYS A 175 6.43 13.24 -13.70
CA LYS A 175 5.46 13.94 -14.56
C LYS A 175 4.01 13.77 -14.13
N SER A 176 3.68 12.72 -13.38
CA SER A 176 2.33 12.49 -12.83
C SER A 176 2.08 13.14 -11.47
N ALA A 177 3.10 13.80 -10.90
CA ALA A 177 3.04 14.54 -9.64
C ALA A 177 3.01 16.08 -9.83
N LEU A 178 2.86 16.54 -11.07
CA LEU A 178 2.55 17.92 -11.47
C LEU A 178 1.20 17.93 -12.21
#